data_AF-A0A0A1HRE5-F1
#
_entry.id   AF-A0A0A1HRE5-F1
#
_cell.length_a   1.000
_cell.length_b   1.000
_cell.length_c   1.000
_cell.angle_alpha   90.00
_cell.angle_beta   90.00
_cell.angle_gamma   90.00
#
_symmetry.space_group_name_H-M   'P 1'
#
loop_
_entity.id
_entity.type
_entity.pdbx_description
1 polymer ?
#
loop_
_entity_poly.entity_id
_entity_poly.type
_entity_poly.pdbx_seq_one_letter_code
_entity_poly.pdbx_strand_id
1 'polypeptide(L)'
;MLLTGVSTLALGMLTPQASIATVFVLMMVRGAGLGLSYMPVTTAGLNALPEPMVTQGAAMNNISRRLVSSLAIVIASLWLEMRLGAEAGSALRTSGAVSEVFIATGVLILLALPCAWRFPMPERAASVPSAALEQR
;
A
#
# COMPACT_ATOMS: atom_id res chain seq x y z
N MET A 1 -4.32 6.89 -0.85
CA MET A 1 -4.75 5.57 -0.35
C MET A 1 -6.17 5.25 -0.75
N LEU A 2 -7.10 6.22 -0.74
CA LEU A 2 -8.50 6.02 -1.15
C LEU A 2 -8.63 5.43 -2.57
N LEU A 3 -7.93 6.03 -3.54
CA LEU A 3 -7.98 5.59 -4.94
C LEU A 3 -7.52 4.13 -5.11
N THR A 4 -6.40 3.76 -4.47
CA THR A 4 -5.89 2.38 -4.46
C THR A 4 -6.83 1.42 -3.72
N GLY A 5 -7.39 1.83 -2.59
CA GLY A 5 -8.31 0.98 -1.80
C GLY A 5 -9.58 0.67 -2.58
N VAL A 6 -10.24 1.69 -3.13
CA VAL A 6 -11.48 1.54 -3.92
C VAL A 6 -11.23 0.71 -5.19
N SER A 7 -10.15 0.97 -5.94
CA SER A 7 -9.83 0.18 -7.14
C SER A 7 -9.48 -1.27 -6.80
N THR A 8 -8.75 -1.53 -5.71
CA THR A 8 -8.43 -2.89 -5.25
C THR A 8 -9.69 -3.64 -4.81
N LEU A 9 -10.61 -2.97 -4.12
CA LEU A 9 -11.91 -3.55 -3.76
C LEU A 9 -12.75 -3.85 -5.00
N ALA A 10 -12.81 -2.92 -5.97
CA ALA A 10 -13.51 -3.11 -7.23
C ALA A 10 -12.96 -4.32 -8.01
N LEU A 11 -11.63 -4.49 -8.07
CA LEU A 11 -11.00 -5.68 -8.65
C LEU A 11 -11.38 -6.97 -7.95
N GLY A 12 -11.56 -6.94 -6.64
CA GLY A 12 -12.06 -8.07 -5.87
C GLY A 12 -13.52 -8.41 -6.16
N MET A 13 -14.34 -7.44 -6.58
CA MET A 13 -15.75 -7.65 -6.92
C MET A 13 -15.99 -7.98 -8.40
N LEU A 14 -14.94 -8.01 -9.23
CA LEU A 14 -15.06 -8.36 -10.64
C LEU A 14 -15.45 -9.83 -10.82
N THR A 15 -16.46 -10.06 -11.67
CA THR A 15 -16.92 -11.40 -12.07
C THR A 15 -15.99 -11.97 -13.16
N PRO A 16 -15.83 -13.30 -13.30
CA PRO A 16 -14.93 -13.90 -14.30
C PRO A 16 -15.22 -13.52 -15.78
N GLN A 17 -16.40 -12.99 -16.06
CA GLN A 17 -16.84 -12.53 -17.39
C GLN A 17 -16.48 -11.05 -17.66
N ALA A 18 -15.79 -10.37 -16.73
CA ALA A 18 -15.39 -8.98 -16.91
C ALA A 18 -14.42 -8.81 -18.08
N SER A 19 -14.57 -7.70 -18.82
CA SER A 19 -13.68 -7.40 -19.94
C SER A 19 -12.25 -7.11 -19.47
N ILE A 20 -11.26 -7.49 -20.28
CA ILE A 20 -9.85 -7.17 -20.04
C ILE A 20 -9.61 -5.65 -19.93
N ALA A 21 -10.37 -4.84 -20.67
CA ALA A 21 -10.28 -3.39 -20.65
C ALA A 21 -10.65 -2.81 -19.27
N THR A 22 -11.66 -3.38 -18.61
CA THR A 22 -12.08 -2.99 -17.26
C THR A 22 -10.96 -3.26 -16.25
N VAL A 23 -10.33 -4.43 -16.31
CA VAL A 23 -9.20 -4.79 -15.45
C VAL A 23 -8.03 -3.85 -15.67
N PHE A 24 -7.73 -3.51 -16.92
CA PHE A 24 -6.64 -2.63 -17.29
C PHE A 24 -6.81 -1.22 -16.73
N VAL A 25 -8.00 -0.63 -16.90
CA VAL A 25 -8.34 0.69 -16.33
C VAL A 25 -8.24 0.67 -14.81
N LEU A 26 -8.78 -0.37 -14.16
CA LEU A 26 -8.69 -0.49 -12.70
C LEU A 26 -7.25 -0.64 -12.19
N MET A 27 -6.40 -1.39 -12.91
CA MET A 27 -4.98 -1.51 -12.61
C MET A 27 -4.24 -0.17 -12.77
N MET A 28 -4.55 0.61 -13.82
CA MET A 28 -4.00 1.97 -14.00
C MET A 28 -4.38 2.87 -12.83
N VAL A 29 -5.66 2.92 -12.48
CA VAL A 29 -6.17 3.74 -11.36
C VAL A 29 -5.52 3.32 -10.04
N ARG A 30 -5.38 2.02 -9.80
CA ARG A 30 -4.71 1.47 -8.61
C ARG A 30 -3.24 1.91 -8.54
N GLY A 31 -2.51 1.81 -9.66
CA GLY A 31 -1.11 2.20 -9.78
C GLY A 31 -0.90 3.70 -9.57
N ALA A 32 -1.75 4.53 -10.18
CA ALA A 32 -1.73 5.98 -9.98
C ALA A 32 -1.95 6.33 -8.50
N GLY A 33 -2.93 5.69 -7.85
CA GLY A 33 -3.19 5.89 -6.42
C GLY A 33 -2.01 5.51 -5.53
N LEU A 34 -1.29 4.44 -5.87
CA LEU A 34 -0.09 4.01 -5.15
C LEU A 34 1.01 5.06 -5.31
N GLY A 35 1.34 5.46 -6.53
CA GLY A 35 2.40 6.47 -6.78
C GLY A 35 2.13 7.79 -6.07
N LEU A 36 0.90 8.32 -6.23
CA LEU A 36 0.49 9.60 -5.64
C LEU A 36 0.48 9.60 -4.11
N SER A 37 0.27 8.44 -3.47
CA SER A 37 0.23 8.36 -2.01
C SER A 37 1.56 7.94 -1.41
N TYR A 38 2.30 7.09 -2.09
CA TYR A 38 3.44 6.39 -1.54
C TYR A 38 4.65 7.32 -1.30
N MET A 39 4.96 8.16 -2.29
CA MET A 39 6.05 9.13 -2.17
C MET A 39 5.79 10.15 -1.04
N PRO A 40 4.66 10.89 -1.01
CA PRO A 40 4.46 11.89 0.04
C PRO A 40 4.38 11.27 1.43
N VAL A 41 3.79 10.08 1.60
CA VAL A 41 3.76 9.39 2.90
C VAL A 41 5.18 9.02 3.35
N THR A 42 6.00 8.46 2.45
CA THR A 42 7.37 8.07 2.79
C THR A 42 8.23 9.30 3.08
N THR A 43 8.12 10.35 2.27
CA THR A 43 8.87 11.60 2.46
C THR A 43 8.45 12.31 3.74
N ALA A 44 7.15 12.45 4.02
CA ALA A 44 6.67 13.05 5.26
C ALA A 44 7.08 12.21 6.48
N GLY A 45 7.03 10.88 6.37
CA GLY A 45 7.47 9.97 7.43
C GLY A 45 8.96 10.09 7.75
N LEU A 46 9.80 10.23 6.73
CA LEU A 46 11.25 10.41 6.91
C LEU A 46 11.62 11.82 7.38
N ASN A 47 10.94 12.85 6.89
CA ASN A 47 11.16 14.24 7.31
C ASN A 47 10.76 14.51 8.77
N ALA A 48 9.98 13.61 9.39
CA ALA A 48 9.65 13.68 10.81
C ALA A 48 10.78 13.17 11.73
N LEU A 49 11.83 12.54 11.18
CA LEU A 49 12.99 12.08 11.94
C LEU A 49 14.09 13.15 12.02
N PRO A 50 14.88 13.19 13.11
CA PRO A 50 16.08 14.03 13.19
C PRO A 50 17.08 13.70 12.07
N GLU A 51 17.74 14.71 11.50
CA GLU A 51 18.68 14.57 10.35
C GLU A 51 19.68 13.41 10.46
N PRO A 52 20.34 13.16 11.62
CA PRO A 52 21.31 12.06 11.74
C PRO A 52 20.69 10.67 11.52
N MET A 53 19.38 10.52 11.72
CA MET A 53 18.68 9.25 11.69
C MET A 53 17.93 8.99 10.37
N VAL A 54 17.86 9.97 9.45
CA VAL A 54 17.09 9.86 8.19
C VAL A 54 17.61 8.70 7.34
N THR A 55 18.94 8.53 7.22
CA THR A 55 19.54 7.43 6.46
C THR A 55 19.17 6.06 7.03
N GLN A 56 19.22 5.91 8.36
CA GLN A 56 18.84 4.66 9.02
C GLN A 56 17.32 4.42 8.93
N GLY A 57 16.51 5.47 9.03
CA GLY A 57 15.06 5.42 8.85
C GLY A 57 14.67 4.99 7.43
N ALA A 58 15.35 5.51 6.41
CA ALA A 58 15.14 5.11 5.02
C ALA A 58 15.51 3.64 4.78
N ALA A 59 16.62 3.17 5.38
CA ALA A 59 16.99 1.77 5.34
C ALA A 59 15.93 0.87 6.01
N MET A 60 15.46 1.26 7.21
CA MET A 60 14.40 0.55 7.92
C MET A 60 13.11 0.51 7.10
N ASN A 61 12.67 1.63 6.51
CA ASN A 61 11.48 1.68 5.67
C ASN A 61 11.55 0.71 4.47
N ASN A 62 12.74 0.58 3.87
CA ASN A 62 12.96 -0.40 2.81
C ASN A 62 12.89 -1.84 3.33
N ILE A 63 13.50 -2.12 4.50
CA ILE A 63 13.46 -3.44 5.13
C ILE A 63 12.03 -3.82 5.51
N SER A 64 11.31 -2.96 6.22
CA SER A 64 9.92 -3.19 6.63
C SER A 64 9.05 -3.48 5.42
N ARG A 65 9.20 -2.74 4.32
CA ARG A 65 8.47 -2.99 3.07
C ARG A 65 8.77 -4.38 2.51
N ARG A 66 10.04 -4.76 2.42
CA ARG A 66 10.45 -6.07 1.91
C ARG A 66 9.89 -7.20 2.77
N LEU A 67 9.95 -7.05 4.10
CA LEU A 67 9.43 -8.01 5.05
C LEU A 67 7.90 -8.15 4.94
N VAL A 68 7.18 -7.04 4.95
CA VAL A 68 5.71 -7.03 4.82
C VAL A 68 5.27 -7.61 3.47
N SER A 69 5.95 -7.24 2.36
CA SER A 69 5.65 -7.80 1.04
C SER A 69 5.88 -9.31 1.00
N SER A 70 6.98 -9.80 1.58
CA SER A 70 7.26 -11.24 1.66
C SER A 70 6.19 -11.99 2.44
N LEU A 71 5.83 -11.48 3.63
CA LEU A 71 4.76 -12.06 4.45
C LEU A 71 3.41 -12.06 3.74
N ALA A 72 3.06 -10.96 3.06
CA ALA A 72 1.82 -10.86 2.30
C ALA A 72 1.75 -11.91 1.18
N ILE A 73 2.85 -12.14 0.46
CA ILE A 73 2.92 -13.17 -0.59
C ILE A 73 2.73 -14.55 0.02
N VAL A 74 3.42 -14.88 1.12
CA VAL A 74 3.29 -16.20 1.78
C VAL A 74 1.86 -16.45 2.23
N ILE A 75 1.21 -15.47 2.87
CA ILE A 75 -0.19 -15.59 3.32
C ILE A 75 -1.12 -15.77 2.12
N ALA A 76 -0.93 -15.00 1.04
CA ALA A 76 -1.76 -15.12 -0.16
C ALA A 76 -1.58 -16.48 -0.85
N SER A 77 -0.36 -17.00 -0.92
CA SER A 77 -0.07 -18.32 -1.47
C SER A 77 -0.71 -19.44 -0.65
N LEU A 78 -0.57 -19.41 0.68
CA LEU A 78 -1.22 -20.37 1.57
C LEU A 78 -2.75 -20.30 1.45
N TRP A 79 -3.32 -19.10 1.34
CA TRP A 79 -4.76 -18.93 1.11
C TRP A 79 -5.21 -19.60 -0.19
N LEU A 80 -4.45 -19.38 -1.27
CA LEU A 80 -4.74 -19.98 -2.56
C LEU A 80 -4.65 -21.51 -2.52
N GLU A 81 -3.60 -22.06 -1.91
CA GLU A 81 -3.44 -23.52 -1.74
C GLU A 81 -4.61 -24.13 -0.94
N MET A 82 -4.99 -23.53 0.18
CA MET A 82 -6.14 -23.98 0.98
C MET A 82 -7.44 -23.96 0.18
N ARG A 83 -7.65 -22.93 -0.66
CA ARG A 83 -8.89 -22.76 -1.43
C ARG A 83 -8.97 -23.65 -2.66
N LEU A 84 -7.83 -24.02 -3.24
CA LEU A 84 -7.77 -24.97 -4.34
C LEU A 84 -7.95 -26.42 -3.86
N GLY A 85 -7.52 -26.75 -2.63
CA GLY A 85 -7.52 -28.12 -2.13
C GLY A 85 -6.48 -28.99 -2.88
N ALA A 86 -6.29 -30.22 -2.42
CA ALA A 86 -5.30 -31.15 -3.01
C ALA A 86 -5.62 -31.60 -4.46
N GLU A 87 -6.77 -31.21 -5.02
CA GLU A 87 -7.22 -31.55 -6.37
C GLU A 87 -7.15 -30.31 -7.27
N ALA A 88 -6.20 -30.34 -8.20
CA ALA A 88 -5.95 -29.25 -9.14
C ALA A 88 -7.03 -29.17 -10.23
N GLY A 89 -7.40 -27.94 -10.63
CA GLY A 89 -7.79 -27.72 -12.03
C GLY A 89 -9.17 -27.12 -12.34
N SER A 90 -9.75 -26.26 -11.50
CA SER A 90 -10.86 -25.40 -11.98
C SER A 90 -10.48 -23.93 -11.96
N ALA A 91 -10.38 -23.32 -13.16
CA ALA A 91 -10.09 -21.90 -13.34
C ALA A 91 -11.09 -21.00 -12.57
N LEU A 92 -12.32 -21.47 -12.39
CA LEU A 92 -13.35 -20.78 -11.62
C LEU A 92 -13.02 -20.67 -10.11
N ARG A 93 -12.41 -21.71 -9.51
CA ARG A 93 -12.01 -21.68 -8.09
C ARG A 93 -10.79 -20.79 -7.87
N THR A 94 -9.83 -20.81 -8.79
CA THR A 94 -8.68 -19.89 -8.75
C THR A 94 -9.15 -18.44 -8.81
N SER A 95 -10.11 -18.13 -9.71
CA SER A 95 -10.67 -16.78 -9.83
C SER A 95 -11.35 -16.31 -8.54
N GLY A 96 -12.13 -17.19 -7.88
CA GLY A 96 -12.76 -16.87 -6.60
C GLY A 96 -11.75 -16.62 -5.47
N ALA A 97 -10.69 -17.43 -5.38
CA ALA A 97 -9.63 -17.26 -4.39
C ALA A 97 -8.87 -15.92 -4.57
N VAL A 98 -8.59 -15.54 -5.82
CA VAL A 98 -7.92 -14.28 -6.14
C VAL A 98 -8.81 -13.08 -5.79
N SER A 99 -10.09 -13.14 -6.15
CA SER A 99 -11.09 -12.11 -5.80
C SER A 99 -11.12 -11.85 -4.29
N GLU A 100 -11.11 -12.90 -3.48
CA GLU A 100 -11.12 -12.82 -2.01
C GLU A 100 -9.88 -12.11 -1.44
N VAL A 101 -8.70 -12.39 -2.00
CA VAL A 101 -7.45 -11.70 -1.62
C VAL A 101 -7.51 -10.20 -1.96
N PHE A 102 -8.07 -9.85 -3.13
CA PHE A 102 -8.28 -8.45 -3.51
C PHE A 102 -9.28 -7.75 -2.59
N ILE A 103 -10.39 -8.41 -2.23
CA ILE A 103 -11.36 -7.86 -1.27
C ILE A 103 -10.70 -7.64 0.08
N ALA A 104 -10.03 -8.66 0.64
CA ALA A 104 -9.37 -8.57 1.94
C ALA A 104 -8.34 -7.43 1.96
N THR A 105 -7.51 -7.32 0.91
CA THR A 105 -6.51 -6.24 0.79
C THR A 105 -7.17 -4.87 0.64
N GLY A 106 -8.23 -4.77 -0.18
CA GLY A 106 -8.99 -3.53 -0.37
C GLY A 106 -9.61 -3.03 0.93
N VAL A 107 -10.24 -3.92 1.70
CA VAL A 107 -10.81 -3.62 3.02
C VAL A 107 -9.71 -3.17 3.99
N LEU A 108 -8.57 -3.86 4.05
CA LEU A 108 -7.45 -3.48 4.91
C LEU A 108 -6.95 -2.06 4.58
N ILE A 109 -6.78 -1.74 3.29
CA ILE A 109 -6.38 -0.39 2.84
C ILE A 109 -7.42 0.66 3.23
N LEU A 110 -8.72 0.35 3.10
CA LEU A 110 -9.79 1.28 3.47
C LEU A 110 -9.89 1.48 4.98
N LEU A 111 -9.67 0.44 5.79
CA LEU A 111 -9.61 0.53 7.26
C LEU A 111 -8.39 1.32 7.74
N ALA A 112 -7.31 1.36 6.97
CA ALA A 112 -6.16 2.22 7.26
C ALA A 112 -6.47 3.71 7.03
N LEU A 113 -7.52 4.05 6.28
CA LEU A 113 -7.85 5.43 5.91
C LEU A 113 -8.37 6.29 7.09
N PRO A 114 -9.30 5.81 7.93
CA PRO A 114 -9.66 6.48 9.20
C PRO A 114 -8.46 6.68 10.12
N CYS A 115 -7.56 5.69 10.21
CA CYS A 115 -6.35 5.78 11.01
C CYS A 115 -5.40 6.87 10.50
N ALA A 116 -5.30 7.04 9.17
CA ALA A 116 -4.47 8.08 8.56
C ALA A 116 -5.00 9.49 8.84
N TRP A 117 -6.31 9.71 8.85
CA TRP A 117 -6.91 10.99 9.23
C TRP A 117 -6.75 11.32 10.71
N ARG A 118 -6.45 10.34 11.56
CA ARG A 118 -6.24 10.55 12.98
C ARG A 118 -4.87 11.13 13.33
N PHE A 119 -3.97 11.29 12.36
CA PHE A 119 -2.68 11.96 12.56
C PHE A 119 -2.81 13.47 12.35
N PRO A 120 -2.78 14.31 13.42
CA PRO A 120 -2.64 15.75 13.26
C PRO A 120 -1.29 16.07 12.60
N MET A 121 -1.31 16.92 11.57
CA MET A 121 -0.08 17.44 10.95
C MET A 121 0.75 18.17 12.02
N PRO A 122 2.02 17.79 12.25
CA PRO A 122 2.92 18.61 13.04
C PRO A 122 3.11 19.94 12.32
N GLU A 123 2.80 21.01 13.04
CA GLU A 123 3.06 22.38 12.68
C GLU A 123 4.49 22.51 12.16
N ARG A 124 4.65 23.23 11.04
CA ARG A 124 5.92 23.62 10.42
C ARG A 124 6.89 24.08 11.51
N ALA A 125 7.73 23.16 12.00
CA ALA A 125 8.73 23.48 13.01
C ALA A 125 9.57 24.61 12.42
N ALA A 126 9.51 25.73 13.14
CA ALA A 126 9.95 27.03 12.72
C ALA A 126 11.25 26.98 11.91
N SER A 127 11.26 27.69 10.80
CA SER A 127 12.49 28.17 10.17
C SER A 127 13.42 28.68 11.27
N VAL A 128 14.47 27.92 11.59
CA VAL A 128 15.60 28.45 12.36
C VAL A 128 16.11 29.62 11.52
N PRO A 129 16.08 30.87 12.03
CA PRO A 129 16.59 32.00 11.26
C PRO A 129 18.06 31.73 10.93
N SER A 130 18.36 31.71 9.64
CA SER A 130 19.71 31.70 9.06
C SER A 130 20.45 33.01 9.39
N ALA A 131 20.70 33.26 10.68
CA ALA A 131 21.35 34.47 11.18
C ALA A 131 22.56 34.17 12.10
N ALA A 132 22.96 32.90 12.24
CA ALA A 132 24.09 32.50 13.09
C ALA A 132 25.33 31.99 12.31
N LEU A 133 25.30 32.00 10.97
CA LEU A 133 26.44 31.60 10.14
C LEU A 133 27.28 32.78 9.60
N GLU A 134 27.00 34.00 10.05
CA GLU A 134 27.70 35.20 9.60
C GLU A 134 28.38 35.93 10.76
N GLN A 135 29.05 35.20 11.65
CA GLN A 135 30.05 35.76 12.58
C GLN A 135 30.76 34.64 13.37
N ARG A 136 31.76 33.99 12.76
CA ARG A 136 32.98 33.51 13.44
C ARG A 136 33.97 32.92 12.44
#